data_AF-A0A1H1BSU4-F1
#
_entry.id   AF-A0A1H1BSU4-F1
#
_cell.length_a   1.000
_cell.length_b   1.000
_cell.length_c   1.000
_cell.angle_alpha   90.00
_cell.angle_beta   90.00
_cell.angle_gamma   90.00
#
_symmetry.space_group_name_H-M   'P 1'
#
loop_
_entity.id
_entity.type
_entity.pdbx_description
1 polymer ?
#
loop_
_entity_poly.entity_id
_entity_poly.type
_entity_poly.pdbx_seq_one_letter_code
_entity_poly.pdbx_strand_id
1 'polypeptide(L)'
;MTAQASKNRQLSSLRLRSFPESSVFAELREFFTSSPGKLVSMALVLITMCLFAGWFTSAAQLSRTEVLQQNLADYEPRAHAAQVLYSSLSAANESANAAFVAGGLPSDEIQNSYSIALATAGKALITSATSLPADDGRAHDNLDTLAMNLPVYTGLVETARTNNRLDNSVAAAYLATASTLMQDTMLPAAESFYREETENLRNTHDQFAAPPWAIYGVLGIALASVLLTHQYLARRTQRRVNRGLVVAAATLTVAMTWVVIAGLTSSTYSMRAEQRGTAAVDTLSQARTLTQKARSMETMGLVQRGAGRGVPASAFAETLQRAEQDLETVGDADPQIAAAVQAARSDAQRWVIAHQQIAAREATGDYLGATRLAIGSDPGSAAVAYRSLDGHLTAAIDRARTIYRDNVNTARYAIAFSGPGAFILCVLAAAGIAAGFYPRVREYR
;
A
#
# COMPACT_ATOMS: atom_id res chain seq x y z
N MET A 1 11.20 44.76 -105.07
CA MET A 1 10.30 43.66 -105.47
C MET A 1 10.27 42.66 -104.32
N THR A 2 9.23 42.76 -103.46
CA THR A 2 8.13 41.77 -103.28
C THR A 2 8.57 40.61 -102.37
N ALA A 3 8.31 40.59 -101.06
CA ALA A 3 7.05 40.55 -100.29
C ALA A 3 6.28 39.21 -100.38
N GLN A 4 5.87 38.72 -99.20
CA GLN A 4 4.86 37.69 -98.86
C GLN A 4 5.20 36.21 -99.11
N ALA A 5 4.68 35.22 -98.39
CA ALA A 5 4.02 35.07 -97.08
C ALA A 5 3.58 33.59 -96.96
N SER A 6 3.44 33.09 -95.73
CA SER A 6 2.78 31.84 -95.31
C SER A 6 3.55 30.53 -95.63
N LYS A 7 3.58 29.51 -94.76
CA LYS A 7 2.43 28.85 -94.16
C LYS A 7 2.83 27.97 -92.96
N ASN A 8 1.96 27.99 -91.95
CA ASN A 8 1.87 27.17 -90.74
C ASN A 8 2.44 25.74 -90.78
N ARG A 9 3.15 25.37 -89.70
CA ARG A 9 2.96 24.07 -89.03
C ARG A 9 3.12 24.20 -87.50
N GLN A 10 2.00 24.02 -86.83
CA GLN A 10 1.84 23.89 -85.39
C GLN A 10 2.42 22.55 -84.91
N LEU A 11 3.21 22.58 -83.83
CA LEU A 11 3.28 21.48 -82.85
C LEU A 11 3.43 22.08 -81.44
N SER A 12 2.28 22.23 -80.80
CA SER A 12 1.99 21.93 -79.39
C SER A 12 3.18 21.92 -78.41
N SER A 13 3.41 23.06 -77.74
CA SER A 13 3.95 23.05 -76.39
C SER A 13 2.80 23.31 -75.41
N LEU A 14 2.36 22.23 -74.76
CA LEU A 14 1.50 22.28 -73.58
C LEU A 14 2.27 23.00 -72.46
N ARG A 15 2.06 24.32 -72.34
CA ARG A 15 2.34 25.01 -71.08
C ARG A 15 1.31 24.52 -70.05
N LEU A 16 1.73 23.56 -69.25
CA LEU A 16 1.14 23.29 -67.94
C LEU A 16 0.94 24.64 -67.23
N ARG A 17 -0.33 25.01 -67.01
CA ARG A 17 -0.68 26.00 -65.99
C ARG A 17 -0.15 25.43 -64.67
N SER A 18 0.97 25.96 -64.21
CA SER A 18 1.41 25.80 -62.83
C SER A 18 0.29 26.30 -61.93
N PHE A 19 -0.40 25.38 -61.26
CA PHE A 19 -1.14 25.73 -60.05
C PHE A 19 -0.12 26.33 -59.07
N PRO A 20 -0.34 27.54 -58.53
CA PRO A 20 0.56 28.07 -57.52
C PRO A 20 0.39 27.25 -56.24
N GLU A 21 1.33 26.32 -55.99
CA GLU A 21 1.49 25.65 -54.69
C GLU A 21 2.12 26.59 -53.62
N SER A 22 2.42 27.83 -53.99
CA SER A 22 2.60 28.93 -53.04
C SER A 22 1.22 29.53 -52.72
N SER A 23 0.61 29.39 -51.56
CA SER A 23 1.13 28.90 -50.29
C SER A 23 -0.03 29.02 -49.31
N VAL A 24 -0.79 27.95 -49.10
CA VAL A 24 -1.84 27.92 -48.05
C VAL A 24 -1.23 28.37 -46.71
N PHE A 25 0.03 28.02 -46.45
CA PHE A 25 0.79 28.48 -45.29
C PHE A 25 1.14 29.97 -45.27
N ALA A 26 1.38 30.63 -46.41
CA ALA A 26 1.67 32.08 -46.41
C ALA A 26 0.39 32.92 -46.39
N GLU A 27 -0.69 32.47 -47.05
CA GLU A 27 -2.03 33.07 -46.88
C GLU A 27 -2.54 32.91 -45.45
N LEU A 28 -2.34 31.75 -44.82
CA LEU A 28 -2.61 31.57 -43.40
C LEU A 28 -1.75 32.52 -42.55
N ARG A 29 -0.46 32.69 -42.87
CA ARG A 29 0.45 33.59 -42.14
C ARG A 29 0.07 35.06 -42.27
N GLU A 30 -0.32 35.52 -43.46
CA GLU A 30 -0.84 36.87 -43.71
C GLU A 30 -2.21 37.10 -43.05
N PHE A 31 -3.08 36.09 -43.08
CA PHE A 31 -4.34 36.14 -42.35
C PHE A 31 -4.07 36.29 -40.85
N PHE A 32 -3.17 35.50 -40.26
CA PHE A 32 -2.83 35.55 -38.84
C PHE A 32 -2.14 36.84 -38.37
N THR A 33 -1.51 37.62 -39.26
CA THR A 33 -0.91 38.93 -38.91
C THR A 33 -1.91 40.09 -38.97
N SER A 34 -3.05 39.92 -39.66
CA SER A 34 -4.14 40.89 -39.73
C SER A 34 -4.89 41.07 -38.39
N SER A 35 -5.55 42.22 -38.18
CA SER A 35 -6.34 42.48 -36.94
C SER A 35 -7.40 41.41 -36.64
N PRO A 36 -8.14 40.86 -37.64
CA PRO A 36 -9.02 39.71 -37.43
C PRO A 36 -8.29 38.40 -37.12
N GLY A 37 -7.19 38.10 -37.83
CA GLY A 37 -6.46 36.85 -37.61
C GLY A 37 -5.71 36.78 -36.29
N LYS A 38 -5.32 37.92 -35.69
CA LYS A 38 -4.81 37.98 -34.32
C LYS A 38 -5.84 37.53 -33.28
N LEU A 39 -7.14 37.78 -33.51
CA LEU A 39 -8.20 37.31 -32.61
C LEU A 39 -8.47 35.82 -32.80
N VAL A 40 -8.41 35.33 -34.04
CA VAL A 40 -8.57 33.91 -34.37
C VAL A 40 -7.40 33.08 -33.82
N SER A 41 -6.15 33.56 -33.95
CA SER A 41 -4.99 32.88 -33.36
C SER A 41 -5.04 32.85 -31.84
N MET A 42 -5.42 33.96 -31.18
CA MET A 42 -5.62 33.98 -29.73
C MET A 42 -6.68 32.97 -29.28
N ALA A 43 -7.82 32.90 -29.99
CA ALA A 43 -8.86 31.93 -29.67
C ALA A 43 -8.37 30.48 -29.87
N LEU A 44 -7.67 30.20 -30.97
CA LEU A 44 -7.12 28.88 -31.25
C LEU A 44 -6.11 28.44 -30.19
N VAL A 45 -5.18 29.33 -29.81
CA VAL A 45 -4.17 29.08 -28.77
C VAL A 45 -4.82 28.81 -27.41
N LEU A 46 -5.82 29.59 -27.03
CA LEU A 46 -6.51 29.37 -25.75
C LEU A 46 -7.32 28.07 -25.73
N ILE A 47 -7.96 27.71 -26.84
CA ILE A 47 -8.70 26.45 -26.98
C ILE A 47 -7.74 25.26 -26.87
N THR A 48 -6.65 25.25 -27.65
CA THR A 48 -5.67 24.16 -27.60
C THR A 48 -5.04 24.04 -26.22
N MET A 49 -4.77 25.16 -25.57
CA MET A 49 -4.23 25.18 -24.22
C MET A 49 -5.20 24.62 -23.18
N CYS A 50 -6.50 24.95 -23.26
CA CYS A 50 -7.52 24.38 -22.36
C CYS A 50 -7.66 22.87 -22.57
N LEU A 51 -7.69 22.41 -23.83
CA LEU A 51 -7.77 20.99 -24.15
C LEU A 51 -6.53 20.23 -23.68
N PHE A 52 -5.33 20.81 -23.87
CA PHE A 52 -4.09 20.23 -23.37
C PHE A 52 -4.09 20.16 -21.84
N ALA A 53 -4.52 21.21 -21.15
CA ALA A 53 -4.62 21.22 -19.69
C ALA A 53 -5.59 20.14 -19.18
N GLY A 54 -6.75 19.99 -19.83
CA GLY A 54 -7.71 18.94 -19.50
C GLY A 54 -7.14 17.54 -19.74
N TRP A 55 -6.53 17.30 -20.90
CA TRP A 55 -5.93 16.02 -21.24
C TRP A 55 -4.78 15.67 -20.29
N PHE A 56 -3.85 16.60 -20.05
CA PHE A 56 -2.71 16.42 -19.15
C PHE A 56 -3.18 16.12 -17.72
N THR A 57 -4.17 16.86 -17.21
CA THR A 57 -4.74 16.62 -15.88
C THR A 57 -5.39 15.24 -15.81
N SER A 58 -6.17 14.85 -16.82
CA SER A 58 -6.82 13.54 -16.86
C SER A 58 -5.80 12.40 -16.94
N ALA A 59 -4.78 12.52 -17.81
CA ALA A 59 -3.75 11.50 -17.98
C ALA A 59 -2.87 11.36 -16.71
N ALA A 60 -2.46 12.47 -16.10
CA ALA A 60 -1.68 12.48 -14.88
C ALA A 60 -2.45 11.92 -13.67
N GLN A 61 -3.77 12.10 -13.64
CA GLN A 61 -4.62 11.54 -12.59
C GLN A 61 -4.88 10.04 -12.82
N LEU A 62 -5.05 9.61 -14.07
CA LEU A 62 -5.30 8.21 -14.42
C LEU A 62 -4.07 7.33 -14.14
N SER A 63 -2.87 7.80 -14.50
CA SER A 63 -1.63 7.09 -14.19
C SER A 63 -1.43 6.92 -12.68
N ARG A 64 -1.79 7.93 -11.88
CA ARG A 64 -1.80 7.82 -10.41
C ARG A 64 -2.82 6.78 -9.93
N THR A 65 -4.00 6.69 -10.54
CA THR A 65 -4.98 5.67 -10.15
C THR A 65 -4.57 4.24 -10.49
N GLU A 66 -3.92 4.02 -11.64
CA GLU A 66 -3.46 2.68 -12.04
C GLU A 66 -2.33 2.18 -11.14
N VAL A 67 -1.37 3.06 -10.81
CA VAL A 67 -0.28 2.72 -9.89
C VAL A 67 -0.80 2.45 -8.48
N LEU A 68 -1.77 3.24 -7.99
CA LEU A 68 -2.45 2.96 -6.72
C LEU A 68 -3.23 1.63 -6.77
N GLN A 69 -3.84 1.27 -7.90
CA GLN A 69 -4.55 0.00 -8.06
C GLN A 69 -3.62 -1.21 -8.01
N GLN A 70 -2.50 -1.18 -8.73
CA GLN A 70 -1.51 -2.25 -8.70
C GLN A 70 -0.88 -2.38 -7.31
N ASN A 71 -0.49 -1.25 -6.70
CA ASN A 71 0.17 -1.29 -5.39
C ASN A 71 -0.73 -1.78 -4.25
N LEU A 72 -2.06 -1.63 -4.35
CA LEU A 72 -2.98 -2.14 -3.32
C LEU A 72 -3.48 -3.55 -3.56
N ALA A 73 -3.62 -3.96 -4.82
CA ALA A 73 -3.94 -5.33 -5.15
C ALA A 73 -2.79 -6.28 -4.80
N ASP A 74 -1.54 -5.77 -4.84
CA ASP A 74 -0.37 -6.63 -4.75
C ASP A 74 0.33 -6.61 -3.38
N TYR A 75 0.48 -5.46 -2.70
CA TYR A 75 1.38 -5.36 -1.53
C TYR A 75 0.68 -5.62 -0.18
N GLU A 76 -0.58 -5.20 0.00
CA GLU A 76 -1.30 -5.47 1.27
C GLU A 76 -1.57 -6.97 1.49
N PRO A 77 -2.01 -7.74 0.46
CA PRO A 77 -2.12 -9.19 0.59
C PRO A 77 -0.78 -9.89 0.83
N ARG A 78 0.32 -9.37 0.27
CA ARG A 78 1.67 -9.90 0.50
C ARG A 78 2.15 -9.70 1.94
N ALA A 79 2.06 -8.48 2.46
CA ALA A 79 2.39 -8.21 3.86
C ALA A 79 1.50 -9.02 4.83
N HIS A 80 0.23 -9.23 4.46
CA HIS A 80 -0.65 -10.12 5.20
C HIS A 80 -0.18 -11.59 5.15
N ALA A 81 0.17 -12.11 3.97
CA ALA A 81 0.67 -13.46 3.81
C ALA A 81 1.97 -13.69 4.60
N ALA A 82 2.89 -12.72 4.62
CA ALA A 82 4.10 -12.74 5.43
C ALA A 82 3.79 -12.82 6.94
N GLN A 83 2.83 -12.02 7.43
CA GLN A 83 2.41 -12.07 8.83
C GLN A 83 1.73 -13.40 9.20
N VAL A 84 0.90 -13.94 8.30
CA VAL A 84 0.27 -15.26 8.46
C VAL A 84 1.35 -16.34 8.50
N LEU A 85 2.38 -16.24 7.66
CA LEU A 85 3.51 -17.17 7.65
C LEU A 85 4.26 -17.16 8.98
N TYR A 86 4.68 -15.99 9.48
CA TYR A 86 5.34 -15.88 10.78
C TYR A 86 4.49 -16.45 11.92
N SER A 87 3.24 -15.99 12.02
CA SER A 87 2.34 -16.38 13.12
C SER A 87 2.00 -17.87 13.10
N SER A 88 1.79 -18.47 11.93
CA SER A 88 1.52 -19.89 11.79
C SER A 88 2.74 -20.76 12.10
N LEU A 89 3.94 -20.35 11.71
CA LEU A 89 5.18 -21.03 12.11
C LEU A 89 5.40 -20.97 13.63
N SER A 90 5.19 -19.81 14.24
CA SER A 90 5.26 -19.66 15.70
C SER A 90 4.23 -20.52 16.43
N ALA A 91 2.98 -20.54 15.96
CA ALA A 91 1.91 -21.36 16.53
C ALA A 91 2.18 -22.86 16.38
N ALA A 92 2.79 -23.29 15.28
CA ALA A 92 3.22 -24.67 15.09
C ALA A 92 4.29 -25.06 16.12
N ASN A 93 5.28 -24.20 16.36
CA ASN A 93 6.32 -24.44 17.36
C ASN A 93 5.77 -24.49 18.79
N GLU A 94 4.88 -23.57 19.13
CA GLU A 94 4.19 -23.58 20.42
C GLU A 94 3.40 -24.88 20.62
N SER A 95 2.63 -25.29 19.61
CA SER A 95 1.82 -26.53 19.68
C SER A 95 2.69 -27.78 19.80
N ALA A 96 3.84 -27.81 19.12
CA ALA A 96 4.81 -28.89 19.24
C ALA A 96 5.41 -28.97 20.65
N ASN A 97 5.79 -27.82 21.23
CA ASN A 97 6.32 -27.75 22.59
C ASN A 97 5.27 -28.12 23.64
N ALA A 98 4.04 -27.62 23.51
CA ALA A 98 2.94 -27.97 24.40
C ALA A 98 2.62 -29.47 24.35
N ALA A 99 2.56 -30.06 23.15
CA ALA A 99 2.36 -31.49 22.95
C ALA A 99 3.44 -32.34 23.63
N PHE A 100 4.69 -31.86 23.59
CA PHE A 100 5.81 -32.56 24.20
C PHE A 100 5.74 -32.56 25.72
N VAL A 101 5.52 -31.37 26.31
CA VAL A 101 5.43 -31.19 27.77
C VAL A 101 4.20 -31.91 28.35
N ALA A 102 3.13 -32.11 27.58
CA ALA A 102 1.96 -32.89 27.99
C ALA A 102 2.20 -34.41 28.16
N GLY A 103 3.38 -34.95 27.81
CA GLY A 103 3.74 -36.34 28.12
C GLY A 103 3.37 -37.38 27.06
N GLY A 104 3.58 -37.09 25.77
CA GLY A 104 3.55 -38.10 24.68
C GLY A 104 2.17 -38.46 24.11
N LEU A 105 1.08 -38.16 24.82
CA LEU A 105 -0.31 -38.28 24.35
C LEU A 105 -1.01 -36.91 24.45
N PRO A 106 -0.77 -35.99 23.49
CA PRO A 106 -1.41 -34.68 23.49
C PRO A 106 -2.92 -34.85 23.25
N SER A 107 -3.73 -33.96 23.82
CA SER A 107 -5.15 -33.87 23.46
C SER A 107 -5.32 -33.67 21.95
N ASP A 108 -6.46 -34.11 21.41
CA ASP A 108 -6.79 -33.92 19.99
C ASP A 108 -6.74 -32.45 19.58
N GLU A 109 -7.04 -31.54 20.51
CA GLU A 109 -6.94 -30.08 20.31
C GLU A 109 -5.51 -29.65 19.94
N ILE A 110 -4.49 -30.05 20.71
CA ILE A 110 -3.10 -29.63 20.47
C ILE A 110 -2.57 -30.22 19.15
N GLN A 111 -2.95 -31.46 18.83
CA GLN A 111 -2.55 -32.10 17.56
C GLN A 111 -3.18 -31.41 16.35
N ASN A 112 -4.47 -31.04 16.46
CA ASN A 112 -5.18 -30.32 15.43
C ASN A 112 -4.59 -28.91 15.23
N SER A 113 -4.31 -28.18 16.31
CA SER A 113 -3.66 -26.86 16.26
C SER A 113 -2.31 -26.90 15.53
N TYR A 114 -1.46 -27.88 15.83
CA TYR A 114 -0.19 -28.06 15.12
C TYR A 114 -0.38 -28.28 13.62
N SER A 115 -1.29 -29.17 13.24
CA SER A 115 -1.55 -29.54 11.84
C SER A 115 -2.14 -28.37 11.04
N ILE A 116 -3.09 -27.63 11.63
CA ILE A 116 -3.68 -26.43 11.04
C ILE A 116 -2.62 -25.34 10.86
N ALA A 117 -1.77 -25.12 11.86
CA ALA A 117 -0.71 -24.14 11.79
C ALA A 117 0.28 -24.46 10.66
N LEU A 118 0.70 -25.72 10.52
CA LEU A 118 1.60 -26.15 9.46
C LEU A 118 0.97 -26.02 8.06
N ALA A 119 -0.30 -26.41 7.91
CA ALA A 119 -1.03 -26.25 6.65
C ALA A 119 -1.21 -24.77 6.27
N THR A 120 -1.46 -23.92 7.26
CA THR A 120 -1.59 -22.47 7.07
C THR A 120 -0.26 -21.84 6.68
N ALA A 121 0.85 -22.25 7.31
CA ALA A 121 2.20 -21.83 6.94
C ALA A 121 2.55 -22.22 5.50
N GLY A 122 2.31 -23.48 5.12
CA GLY A 122 2.53 -23.95 3.75
C GLY A 122 1.72 -23.18 2.71
N LYS A 123 0.44 -22.91 2.99
CA LYS A 123 -0.41 -22.08 2.11
C LYS A 123 0.11 -20.66 1.99
N ALA A 124 0.49 -20.03 3.11
CA ALA A 124 1.01 -18.67 3.13
C ALA A 124 2.35 -18.56 2.38
N LEU A 125 3.22 -19.56 2.49
CA LEU A 125 4.48 -19.65 1.75
C LEU A 125 4.24 -19.73 0.24
N ILE A 126 3.32 -20.59 -0.21
CA ILE A 126 2.97 -20.69 -1.64
C ILE A 126 2.37 -19.37 -2.14
N THR A 127 1.44 -18.78 -1.38
CA THR A 127 0.80 -17.51 -1.75
C THR A 127 1.85 -16.41 -1.91
N SER A 128 2.77 -16.31 -0.95
CA SER A 128 3.88 -15.35 -0.97
C SER A 128 4.79 -15.55 -2.19
N ALA A 129 5.22 -16.80 -2.44
CA ALA A 129 6.08 -17.15 -3.56
C ALA A 129 5.43 -16.82 -4.93
N THR A 130 4.13 -17.05 -5.09
CA THR A 130 3.42 -16.76 -6.35
C THR A 130 3.18 -15.28 -6.61
N SER A 131 3.23 -14.46 -5.57
CA SER A 131 2.96 -13.01 -5.65
C SER A 131 4.20 -12.15 -5.79
N LEU A 132 5.40 -12.74 -5.69
CA LEU A 132 6.65 -11.99 -5.69
C LEU A 132 7.11 -11.63 -7.11
N PRO A 133 7.58 -10.38 -7.32
CA PRO A 133 8.33 -10.01 -8.53
C PRO A 133 9.59 -10.88 -8.72
N ALA A 134 9.99 -11.11 -9.96
CA ALA A 134 11.14 -11.96 -10.28
C ALA A 134 12.50 -11.33 -9.92
N ASP A 135 12.53 -10.02 -9.67
CA ASP A 135 13.72 -9.22 -9.39
C ASP A 135 13.99 -9.01 -7.89
N ASP A 136 13.09 -9.45 -7.00
CA ASP A 136 13.23 -9.30 -5.54
C ASP A 136 14.05 -10.45 -4.91
N GLY A 137 15.36 -10.45 -5.15
CA GLY A 137 16.25 -11.55 -4.76
C GLY A 137 16.26 -11.86 -3.25
N ARG A 138 16.17 -10.84 -2.38
CA ARG A 138 16.21 -11.04 -0.92
C ARG A 138 14.92 -11.65 -0.39
N ALA A 139 13.77 -11.22 -0.92
CA ALA A 139 12.49 -11.84 -0.57
C ALA A 139 12.43 -13.31 -1.01
N HIS A 140 12.99 -13.64 -2.18
CA HIS A 140 13.14 -15.04 -2.63
C HIS A 140 14.07 -15.83 -1.71
N ASP A 141 15.24 -15.30 -1.31
CA ASP A 141 16.17 -15.97 -0.40
C ASP A 141 15.51 -16.32 0.96
N ASN A 142 14.69 -15.40 1.49
CA ASN A 142 13.94 -15.63 2.73
C ASN A 142 12.92 -16.77 2.57
N LEU A 143 12.15 -16.78 1.47
CA LEU A 143 11.18 -17.85 1.21
C LEU A 143 11.85 -19.20 0.92
N ASP A 144 12.98 -19.22 0.22
CA ASP A 144 13.77 -20.43 0.00
C ASP A 144 14.27 -21.02 1.32
N THR A 145 14.76 -20.16 2.22
CA THR A 145 15.15 -20.57 3.58
C THR A 145 13.98 -21.23 4.30
N LEU A 146 12.78 -20.66 4.23
CA LEU A 146 11.57 -21.23 4.83
C LEU A 146 11.17 -22.55 4.18
N ALA A 147 11.17 -22.61 2.85
CA ALA A 147 10.76 -23.78 2.07
C ALA A 147 11.68 -24.98 2.31
N MET A 148 13.00 -24.74 2.41
CA MET A 148 13.99 -25.78 2.69
C MET A 148 13.91 -26.31 4.12
N ASN A 149 13.67 -25.43 5.10
CA ASN A 149 13.73 -25.80 6.52
C ASN A 149 12.40 -26.30 7.09
N LEU A 150 11.25 -25.98 6.47
CA LEU A 150 9.94 -26.45 6.95
C LEU A 150 9.83 -27.99 7.01
N PRO A 151 10.26 -28.77 6.00
CA PRO A 151 10.29 -30.23 6.09
C PRO A 151 11.28 -30.78 7.12
N VAL A 152 12.42 -30.10 7.32
CA VAL A 152 13.43 -30.49 8.31
C VAL A 152 12.86 -30.32 9.72
N TYR A 153 12.23 -29.17 9.98
CA TYR A 153 11.54 -28.89 11.23
C TYR A 153 10.47 -29.94 11.54
N THR A 154 9.59 -30.25 10.58
CA THR A 154 8.52 -31.24 10.81
C THR A 154 9.08 -32.64 11.07
N GLY A 155 10.13 -33.04 10.35
CA GLY A 155 10.83 -34.30 10.59
C GLY A 155 11.43 -34.40 12.00
N LEU A 156 12.04 -33.32 12.51
CA LEU A 156 12.57 -33.28 13.87
C LEU A 156 11.47 -33.36 14.93
N VAL A 157 10.36 -32.64 14.74
CA VAL A 157 9.20 -32.68 15.66
C VAL A 157 8.58 -34.06 15.73
N GLU A 158 8.37 -34.72 14.58
CA GLU A 158 7.80 -36.07 14.56
C GLU A 158 8.76 -37.13 15.14
N THR A 159 10.07 -36.95 14.93
CA THR A 159 11.10 -37.79 15.59
C THR A 159 11.06 -37.60 17.11
N ALA A 160 10.94 -36.35 17.58
CA ALA A 160 10.79 -36.04 18.98
C ALA A 160 9.50 -36.64 19.56
N ARG A 161 8.36 -36.52 18.88
CA ARG A 161 7.07 -37.11 19.30
C ARG A 161 7.15 -38.62 19.43
N THR A 162 7.74 -39.28 18.44
CA THR A 162 7.90 -40.74 18.43
C THR A 162 8.74 -41.20 19.62
N ASN A 163 9.85 -40.52 19.89
CA ASN A 163 10.70 -40.83 21.04
C ASN A 163 10.03 -40.49 22.38
N ASN A 164 9.24 -39.40 22.45
CA ASN A 164 8.51 -39.01 23.66
C ASN A 164 7.44 -40.06 24.03
N ARG A 165 6.77 -40.64 23.02
CA ARG A 165 5.83 -41.75 23.21
C ARG A 165 6.48 -43.02 23.76
N LEU A 166 7.77 -43.20 23.50
CA LEU A 166 8.57 -44.33 23.97
C LEU A 166 9.33 -44.00 25.27
N ASP A 167 9.10 -42.82 25.87
CA ASP A 167 9.80 -42.31 27.06
C ASP A 167 11.33 -42.24 26.89
N ASN A 168 11.81 -42.06 25.66
CA ASN A 168 13.23 -41.92 25.36
C ASN A 168 13.72 -40.50 25.66
N SER A 169 14.76 -40.37 26.49
CA SER A 169 15.35 -39.07 26.89
C SER A 169 15.86 -38.21 25.73
N VAL A 170 16.21 -38.82 24.58
CA VAL A 170 16.64 -38.12 23.36
C VAL A 170 15.54 -37.27 22.73
N ALA A 171 14.27 -37.51 23.07
CA ALA A 171 13.13 -36.78 22.52
C ALA A 171 13.24 -35.26 22.75
N ALA A 172 13.71 -34.86 23.94
CA ALA A 172 13.91 -33.46 24.29
C ALA A 172 15.01 -32.80 23.43
N ALA A 173 16.05 -33.56 23.05
CA ALA A 173 17.13 -33.05 22.21
C ALA A 173 16.67 -32.80 20.77
N TYR A 174 15.88 -33.70 20.20
CA TYR A 174 15.28 -33.49 18.87
C TYR A 174 14.34 -32.28 18.86
N LEU A 175 13.48 -32.14 19.87
CA LEU A 175 12.57 -31.00 19.94
C LEU A 175 13.31 -29.68 20.17
N ALA A 176 14.34 -29.68 21.02
CA ALA A 176 15.19 -28.52 21.21
C ALA A 176 15.85 -28.09 19.89
N THR A 177 16.35 -29.06 19.11
CA THR A 177 16.94 -28.80 17.79
C THR A 177 15.90 -28.23 16.82
N ALA A 178 14.67 -28.78 16.80
CA ALA A 178 13.57 -28.27 15.98
C ALA A 178 13.20 -26.81 16.36
N SER A 179 13.09 -26.53 17.65
CA SER A 179 12.78 -25.19 18.15
C SER A 179 13.92 -24.20 17.88
N THR A 180 15.18 -24.60 17.99
CA THR A 180 16.33 -23.78 17.59
C THR A 180 16.28 -23.46 16.10
N LEU A 181 16.01 -24.44 15.24
CA LEU A 181 15.82 -24.21 13.81
C LEU A 181 14.69 -23.20 13.53
N MET A 182 13.57 -23.34 14.25
CA MET A 182 12.46 -22.42 14.13
C MET A 182 12.83 -21.00 14.58
N GLN A 183 13.45 -20.85 15.75
CA GLN A 183 13.72 -19.55 16.37
C GLN A 183 14.90 -18.81 15.74
N ASP A 184 15.96 -19.52 15.35
CA ASP A 184 17.21 -18.91 14.90
C ASP A 184 17.29 -18.80 13.36
N THR A 185 16.45 -19.54 12.63
CA THR A 185 16.47 -19.55 11.15
C THR A 185 15.12 -19.20 10.55
N MET A 186 14.07 -19.93 10.88
CA MET A 186 12.79 -19.78 10.17
C MET A 186 12.03 -18.50 10.55
N LEU A 187 11.83 -18.23 11.84
CA LEU A 187 11.13 -17.01 12.29
C LEU A 187 11.88 -15.73 11.88
N PRO A 188 13.22 -15.65 11.99
CA PRO A 188 13.97 -14.50 11.45
C PRO A 188 13.82 -14.32 9.94
N ALA A 189 13.80 -15.40 9.16
CA ALA A 189 13.56 -15.34 7.71
C ALA A 189 12.12 -14.87 7.38
N ALA A 190 11.13 -15.29 8.16
CA ALA A 190 9.76 -14.81 8.00
C ALA A 190 9.62 -13.34 8.42
N GLU A 191 10.34 -12.91 9.46
CA GLU A 191 10.36 -11.51 9.92
C GLU A 191 11.07 -10.59 8.92
N SER A 192 12.22 -11.00 8.37
CA SER A 192 12.92 -10.25 7.33
C SER A 192 12.05 -10.11 6.09
N PHE A 193 11.39 -11.18 5.66
CA PHE A 193 10.43 -11.14 4.55
C PHE A 193 9.27 -10.16 4.82
N TYR A 194 8.69 -10.19 6.03
CA TYR A 194 7.65 -9.24 6.42
C TYR A 194 8.15 -7.79 6.39
N ARG A 195 9.34 -7.52 6.94
CA ARG A 195 9.94 -6.18 6.98
C ARG A 195 10.24 -5.63 5.60
N GLU A 196 10.74 -6.47 4.70
CA GLU A 196 11.05 -6.09 3.32
C GLU A 196 9.78 -5.71 2.57
N GLU A 197 8.71 -6.49 2.72
CA GLU A 197 7.42 -6.18 2.09
C GLU A 197 6.78 -4.91 2.67
N THR A 198 6.89 -4.67 3.99
CA THR A 198 6.40 -3.44 4.62
C THR A 198 7.25 -2.21 4.26
N GLU A 199 8.56 -2.35 4.08
CA GLU A 199 9.44 -1.28 3.62
C GLU A 199 9.20 -0.94 2.14
N ASN A 200 9.03 -1.95 1.29
CA ASN A 200 8.63 -1.76 -0.11
C ASN A 200 7.27 -1.04 -0.21
N LEU A 201 6.32 -1.39 0.67
CA LEU A 201 5.04 -0.69 0.78
C LEU A 201 5.22 0.79 1.16
N ARG A 202 6.09 1.10 2.14
CA ARG A 202 6.40 2.48 2.57
C ARG A 202 7.06 3.30 1.46
N ASN A 203 8.14 2.78 0.89
CA ASN A 203 8.92 3.47 -0.16
C ASN A 203 8.09 3.76 -1.41
N THR A 204 7.18 2.86 -1.76
CA THR A 204 6.27 3.06 -2.88
C THR A 204 5.24 4.13 -2.55
N HIS A 205 4.76 4.24 -1.31
CA HIS A 205 3.78 5.24 -0.91
C HIS A 205 4.36 6.66 -0.86
N ASP A 206 5.59 6.82 -0.35
CA ASP A 206 6.26 8.13 -0.18
C ASP A 206 6.45 8.87 -1.52
N GLN A 207 6.69 8.14 -2.61
CA GLN A 207 6.85 8.73 -3.94
C GLN A 207 5.55 9.35 -4.49
N PHE A 208 4.38 8.98 -3.97
CA PHE A 208 3.07 9.47 -4.44
C PHE A 208 2.37 10.43 -3.47
N ALA A 209 2.89 10.59 -2.24
CA ALA A 209 2.42 11.58 -1.27
C ALA A 209 2.68 13.04 -1.72
N ALA A 210 3.58 13.27 -2.69
CA ALA A 210 3.89 14.59 -3.20
C ALA A 210 2.70 15.23 -3.95
N PRO A 211 2.31 16.48 -3.60
CA PRO A 211 1.28 17.23 -4.31
C PRO A 211 1.58 17.30 -5.82
N PRO A 212 0.59 17.16 -6.72
CA PRO A 212 0.80 17.18 -8.16
C PRO A 212 1.08 18.61 -8.67
N TRP A 213 2.25 19.15 -8.32
CA TRP A 213 2.68 20.50 -8.68
C TRP A 213 2.58 20.79 -10.19
N ALA A 214 2.87 19.79 -11.02
CA ALA A 214 2.74 19.90 -12.47
C ALA A 214 1.30 20.19 -12.93
N ILE A 215 0.29 19.57 -12.30
CA ILE A 215 -1.13 19.79 -12.62
C ILE A 215 -1.54 21.22 -12.24
N TYR A 216 -1.14 21.67 -11.03
CA TYR A 216 -1.41 23.04 -10.58
C TYR A 216 -0.75 24.09 -11.49
N GLY A 217 0.47 23.81 -11.96
CA GLY A 217 1.18 24.67 -12.91
C GLY A 217 0.42 24.82 -14.22
N VAL A 218 0.05 23.70 -14.87
CA VAL A 218 -0.61 23.72 -16.19
C VAL A 218 -1.97 24.43 -16.12
N LEU A 219 -2.80 24.13 -15.12
CA LEU A 219 -4.10 24.81 -14.93
C LEU A 219 -3.93 26.29 -14.59
N GLY A 220 -2.91 26.63 -13.78
CA GLY A 220 -2.59 28.01 -13.42
C GLY A 220 -2.18 28.86 -14.63
N ILE A 221 -1.33 28.32 -15.51
CA ILE A 221 -0.93 29.03 -16.74
C ILE A 221 -2.16 29.20 -17.66
N ALA A 222 -3.04 28.20 -17.78
CA ALA A 222 -4.25 28.28 -18.60
C ALA A 222 -5.19 29.39 -18.11
N LEU A 223 -5.44 29.43 -16.79
CA LEU A 223 -6.25 30.47 -16.18
C LEU A 223 -5.62 31.86 -16.36
N ALA A 224 -4.31 32.00 -16.12
CA ALA A 224 -3.59 33.25 -16.30
C ALA A 224 -3.69 33.75 -17.76
N SER A 225 -3.57 32.85 -18.74
CA SER A 225 -3.68 33.17 -20.17
C SER A 225 -5.07 33.69 -20.54
N VAL A 226 -6.13 33.10 -20.00
CA VAL A 226 -7.51 33.56 -20.18
C VAL A 226 -7.72 34.94 -19.54
N LEU A 227 -7.22 35.15 -18.32
CA LEU A 227 -7.34 36.43 -17.60
C LEU A 227 -6.57 37.56 -18.29
N LEU A 228 -5.34 37.30 -18.73
CA LEU A 228 -4.52 38.26 -19.47
C LEU A 228 -5.18 38.63 -20.81
N THR A 229 -5.73 37.64 -21.51
CA THR A 229 -6.47 37.89 -22.76
C THR A 229 -7.73 38.73 -22.50
N HIS A 230 -8.46 38.44 -21.43
CA HIS A 230 -9.62 39.24 -21.02
C HIS A 230 -9.23 40.69 -20.72
N GLN A 231 -8.16 40.93 -19.94
CA GLN A 231 -7.66 42.28 -19.64
C GLN A 231 -7.19 43.02 -20.89
N TYR A 232 -6.46 42.35 -21.78
CA TYR A 232 -5.99 42.93 -23.03
C TYR A 232 -7.17 43.41 -23.90
N LEU A 233 -8.20 42.56 -24.03
CA LEU A 233 -9.39 42.86 -24.81
C LEU A 233 -10.21 43.99 -24.18
N ALA A 234 -10.36 43.99 -22.85
CA ALA A 234 -11.07 45.04 -22.11
C ALA A 234 -10.40 46.41 -22.26
N ARG A 235 -9.07 46.48 -22.15
CA ARG A 235 -8.30 47.73 -22.35
C ARG A 235 -8.37 48.24 -23.79
N ARG A 236 -8.35 47.35 -24.78
CA ARG A 236 -8.30 47.74 -26.19
C ARG A 236 -9.66 48.07 -26.80
N THR A 237 -10.75 47.46 -26.32
CA THR A 237 -12.08 47.58 -26.97
C THR A 237 -13.12 48.40 -26.21
N GLN A 238 -12.81 48.97 -25.04
CA GLN A 238 -13.73 49.80 -24.21
C GLN A 238 -15.07 49.13 -23.82
N ARG A 239 -15.35 47.89 -24.27
CA ARG A 239 -16.51 47.08 -23.88
C ARG A 239 -16.18 46.26 -22.65
N ARG A 240 -16.99 46.42 -21.60
CA ARG A 240 -16.64 46.03 -20.23
C ARG A 240 -16.51 44.53 -19.96
N VAL A 241 -17.18 43.62 -20.68
CA VAL A 241 -17.11 42.17 -20.37
C VAL A 241 -17.38 41.28 -21.61
N ASN A 242 -16.46 40.36 -21.95
CA ASN A 242 -16.75 39.24 -22.85
C ASN A 242 -17.30 38.05 -22.04
N ARG A 243 -18.60 37.76 -22.19
CA ARG A 243 -19.29 36.70 -21.44
C ARG A 243 -18.66 35.31 -21.65
N GLY A 244 -18.16 35.00 -22.84
CA GLY A 244 -17.52 33.70 -23.12
C GLY A 244 -16.20 33.49 -22.38
N LEU A 245 -15.37 34.53 -22.29
CA LEU A 245 -14.12 34.49 -21.52
C LEU A 245 -14.38 34.42 -20.00
N VAL A 246 -15.46 35.04 -19.52
CA VAL A 246 -15.86 34.92 -18.11
C VAL A 246 -16.31 33.51 -17.77
N VAL A 247 -17.11 32.88 -18.64
CA VAL A 247 -17.50 31.47 -18.46
C VAL A 247 -16.27 30.58 -18.46
N ALA A 248 -15.32 30.79 -19.36
CA ALA A 248 -14.08 30.01 -19.41
C ALA A 248 -13.20 30.20 -18.16
N ALA A 249 -13.07 31.43 -17.65
CA ALA A 249 -12.36 31.69 -16.40
C ALA A 249 -13.06 31.05 -15.19
N ALA A 250 -14.40 31.09 -15.15
CA ALA A 250 -15.19 30.46 -14.10
C ALA A 250 -15.06 28.93 -14.11
N THR A 251 -15.13 28.29 -15.26
CA THR A 251 -14.97 26.82 -15.34
C THR A 251 -13.54 26.38 -15.01
N LEU A 252 -12.51 27.12 -15.43
CA LEU A 252 -11.12 26.84 -15.07
C LEU A 252 -10.85 27.04 -13.57
N THR A 253 -11.44 28.06 -12.94
CA THR A 253 -11.31 28.25 -11.48
C THR A 253 -12.03 27.16 -10.69
N VAL A 254 -13.20 26.72 -11.15
CA VAL A 254 -13.89 25.55 -10.58
C VAL A 254 -13.03 24.30 -10.75
N ALA A 255 -12.45 24.06 -11.93
CA ALA A 255 -11.56 22.92 -12.16
C ALA A 255 -10.31 22.96 -11.26
N MET A 256 -9.66 24.12 -11.15
CA MET A 256 -8.51 24.35 -10.28
C MET A 256 -8.87 24.07 -8.82
N THR A 257 -9.99 24.64 -8.35
CA THR A 257 -10.47 24.46 -6.97
C THR A 257 -10.82 22.99 -6.71
N TRP A 258 -11.46 22.33 -7.66
CA TRP A 258 -11.80 20.91 -7.57
C TRP A 258 -10.55 20.02 -7.47
N VAL A 259 -9.54 20.27 -8.31
CA VAL A 259 -8.26 19.53 -8.29
C VAL A 259 -7.45 19.84 -7.02
N VAL A 260 -7.49 21.08 -6.54
CA VAL A 260 -6.88 21.45 -5.25
C VAL A 260 -7.59 20.76 -4.10
N ILE A 261 -8.92 20.76 -4.06
CA ILE A 261 -9.70 20.04 -3.04
C ILE A 261 -9.41 18.54 -3.15
N ALA A 262 -9.49 17.92 -4.32
CA ALA A 262 -9.19 16.50 -4.51
C ALA A 262 -7.74 16.16 -4.11
N GLY A 263 -6.78 17.04 -4.42
CA GLY A 263 -5.38 16.89 -4.03
C GLY A 263 -5.13 17.08 -2.54
N LEU A 264 -5.78 18.05 -1.89
CA LEU A 264 -5.73 18.25 -0.43
C LEU A 264 -6.45 17.13 0.31
N THR A 265 -7.56 16.65 -0.23
CA THR A 265 -8.31 15.51 0.30
C THR A 265 -7.45 14.25 0.19
N SER A 266 -6.84 14.00 -0.98
CA SER A 266 -5.86 12.92 -1.17
C SER A 266 -4.65 13.06 -0.23
N SER A 267 -4.06 14.25 -0.09
CA SER A 267 -2.90 14.49 0.79
C SER A 267 -3.25 14.35 2.28
N THR A 268 -4.43 14.80 2.71
CA THR A 268 -4.87 14.66 4.11
C THR A 268 -5.31 13.24 4.44
N TYR A 269 -5.93 12.52 3.51
CA TYR A 269 -6.22 11.10 3.69
C TYR A 269 -4.96 10.23 3.58
N SER A 270 -4.01 10.55 2.70
CA SER A 270 -2.69 9.89 2.62
C SER A 270 -1.86 10.15 3.87
N MET A 271 -1.70 11.40 4.34
CA MET A 271 -1.02 11.66 5.62
C MET A 271 -1.71 10.98 6.81
N ARG A 272 -3.05 10.94 6.83
CA ARG A 272 -3.79 10.25 7.91
C ARG A 272 -3.72 8.72 7.77
N ALA A 273 -3.66 8.18 6.57
CA ALA A 273 -3.50 6.74 6.30
C ALA A 273 -2.08 6.27 6.61
N GLU A 274 -1.07 7.09 6.32
CA GLU A 274 0.34 6.87 6.63
C GLU A 274 0.61 6.96 8.13
N GLN A 275 0.13 8.04 8.79
CA GLN A 275 0.36 8.22 10.23
C GLN A 275 -0.49 7.31 11.13
N ARG A 276 -1.62 6.76 10.65
CA ARG A 276 -2.55 5.99 11.52
C ARG A 276 -2.89 4.58 11.06
N GLY A 277 -2.82 4.28 9.76
CA GLY A 277 -3.23 2.97 9.22
C GLY A 277 -2.06 2.00 9.12
N THR A 278 -1.08 2.32 8.27
CA THR A 278 0.10 1.46 8.05
C THR A 278 1.04 1.46 9.25
N ALA A 279 1.23 2.60 9.92
CA ALA A 279 1.98 2.68 11.17
C ALA A 279 1.35 1.80 12.27
N ALA A 280 0.02 1.87 12.45
CA ALA A 280 -0.66 1.03 13.44
C ALA A 280 -0.57 -0.47 13.10
N VAL A 281 -0.74 -0.85 11.83
CA VAL A 281 -0.58 -2.25 11.41
C VAL A 281 0.83 -2.74 11.70
N ASP A 282 1.85 -1.94 11.40
CA ASP A 282 3.26 -2.29 11.64
C ASP A 282 3.55 -2.43 13.14
N THR A 283 3.24 -1.41 13.95
CA THR A 283 3.46 -1.45 15.40
C THR A 283 2.68 -2.58 16.08
N LEU A 284 1.42 -2.82 15.72
CA LEU A 284 0.64 -3.93 16.26
C LEU A 284 1.20 -5.29 15.83
N SER A 285 1.68 -5.40 14.59
CA SER A 285 2.31 -6.64 14.09
C SER A 285 3.63 -6.92 14.81
N GLN A 286 4.45 -5.89 15.06
CA GLN A 286 5.68 -5.99 15.86
C GLN A 286 5.38 -6.40 17.31
N ALA A 287 4.41 -5.76 17.96
CA ALA A 287 3.97 -6.13 19.31
C ALA A 287 3.49 -7.60 19.37
N ARG A 288 2.78 -8.06 18.34
CA ARG A 288 2.35 -9.47 18.22
C ARG A 288 3.54 -10.41 18.01
N THR A 289 4.50 -10.06 17.17
CA THR A 289 5.75 -10.81 16.97
C THR A 289 6.54 -10.95 18.28
N LEU A 290 6.68 -9.87 19.05
CA LEU A 290 7.32 -9.89 20.37
C LEU A 290 6.54 -10.77 21.37
N THR A 291 5.22 -10.69 21.36
CA THR A 291 4.34 -11.55 22.18
C THR A 291 4.55 -13.03 21.84
N GLN A 292 4.60 -13.39 20.56
CA GLN A 292 4.85 -14.75 20.09
C GLN A 292 6.25 -15.23 20.46
N LYS A 293 7.25 -14.35 20.38
CA LYS A 293 8.62 -14.63 20.86
C LYS A 293 8.66 -14.90 22.36
N ALA A 294 7.94 -14.10 23.17
CA ALA A 294 7.82 -14.32 24.60
C ALA A 294 7.21 -15.69 24.93
N ARG A 295 6.20 -16.12 24.16
CA ARG A 295 5.57 -17.44 24.34
C ARG A 295 6.48 -18.59 23.95
N SER A 296 7.26 -18.40 22.90
CA SER A 296 8.27 -19.36 22.47
C SER A 296 9.33 -19.57 23.57
N MET A 297 9.78 -18.49 24.23
CA MET A 297 10.71 -18.59 25.36
C MET A 297 10.12 -19.33 26.57
N GLU A 298 8.88 -19.02 26.95
CA GLU A 298 8.18 -19.70 28.06
C GLU A 298 8.03 -21.20 27.80
N THR A 299 7.54 -21.58 26.62
CA THR A 299 7.34 -23.00 26.28
C THR A 299 8.65 -23.77 26.16
N MET A 300 9.73 -23.13 25.70
CA MET A 300 11.06 -23.72 25.66
C MET A 300 11.65 -23.97 27.04
N GLY A 301 11.42 -23.05 27.99
CA GLY A 301 11.82 -23.24 29.38
C GLY A 301 11.26 -24.55 29.95
N LEU A 302 9.99 -24.84 29.66
CA LEU A 302 9.31 -26.06 30.11
C LEU A 302 9.86 -27.33 29.46
N VAL A 303 10.09 -27.31 28.14
CA VAL A 303 10.67 -28.45 27.40
C VAL A 303 12.04 -28.81 27.97
N GLN A 304 12.84 -27.80 28.31
CA GLN A 304 14.16 -27.96 28.90
C GLN A 304 14.14 -28.15 30.43
N ARG A 305 12.96 -28.20 31.07
CA ARG A 305 12.77 -28.27 32.53
C ARG A 305 13.60 -27.23 33.30
N GLY A 306 13.69 -26.01 32.78
CA GLY A 306 14.46 -24.93 33.37
C GLY A 306 15.98 -25.03 33.18
N ALA A 307 16.50 -26.03 32.47
CA ALA A 307 17.93 -26.18 32.18
C ALA A 307 18.47 -25.17 31.14
N GLY A 308 17.76 -24.04 30.97
CA GLY A 308 17.88 -23.04 29.90
C GLY A 308 19.32 -22.81 29.46
N ARG A 309 19.72 -23.42 28.35
CA ARG A 309 21.00 -23.09 27.72
C ARG A 309 20.79 -21.83 26.88
N GLY A 310 21.12 -20.68 27.46
CA GLY A 310 21.38 -19.45 26.69
C GLY A 310 20.30 -18.37 26.66
N VAL A 311 19.10 -18.57 27.21
CA VAL A 311 18.09 -17.50 27.35
C VAL A 311 18.07 -16.97 28.78
N PRO A 312 18.36 -15.67 29.01
CA PRO A 312 18.35 -15.12 30.36
C PRO A 312 16.93 -15.09 30.94
N ALA A 313 16.81 -15.27 32.27
CA ALA A 313 15.52 -15.27 32.95
C ALA A 313 14.73 -13.96 32.78
N SER A 314 15.40 -12.85 32.49
CA SER A 314 14.78 -11.55 32.20
C SER A 314 14.21 -11.42 30.79
N ALA A 315 14.62 -12.28 29.84
CA ALA A 315 14.29 -12.13 28.41
C ALA A 315 12.79 -12.09 28.15
N PHE A 316 12.02 -12.91 28.88
CA PHE A 316 10.56 -12.91 28.81
C PHE A 316 9.98 -11.53 29.17
N ALA A 317 10.33 -11.03 30.35
CA ALA A 317 9.83 -9.75 30.85
C ALA A 317 10.28 -8.58 29.96
N GLU A 318 11.53 -8.57 29.52
CA GLU A 318 12.07 -7.54 28.62
C GLU A 318 11.35 -7.54 27.26
N THR A 319 11.06 -8.72 26.70
CA THR A 319 10.38 -8.84 25.40
C THR A 319 8.93 -8.37 25.49
N LEU A 320 8.22 -8.75 26.56
CA LEU A 320 6.84 -8.33 26.75
C LEU A 320 6.75 -6.83 27.08
N GLN A 321 7.70 -6.29 27.83
CA GLN A 321 7.79 -4.85 28.10
C GLN A 321 7.99 -4.04 26.81
N ARG A 322 8.81 -4.52 25.86
CA ARG A 322 8.95 -3.88 24.54
C ARG A 322 7.64 -3.92 23.77
N ALA A 323 6.92 -5.06 23.79
CA ALA A 323 5.60 -5.15 23.16
C ALA A 323 4.61 -4.15 23.78
N GLU A 324 4.62 -3.98 25.11
CA GLU A 324 3.79 -2.98 25.78
C GLU A 324 4.16 -1.54 25.38
N GLN A 325 5.45 -1.22 25.26
CA GLN A 325 5.92 0.08 24.79
C GLN A 325 5.46 0.38 23.36
N ASP A 326 5.53 -0.60 22.47
CA ASP A 326 5.02 -0.47 21.10
C ASP A 326 3.52 -0.15 21.12
N LEU A 327 2.74 -0.86 21.95
CA LEU A 327 1.30 -0.64 22.09
C LEU A 327 0.94 0.75 22.65
N GLU A 328 1.80 1.38 23.45
CA GLU A 328 1.58 2.76 23.94
C GLU A 328 1.62 3.78 22.81
N THR A 329 2.35 3.49 21.72
CA THR A 329 2.48 4.40 20.57
C THR A 329 1.31 4.34 19.58
N VAL A 330 0.44 3.32 19.68
CA VAL A 330 -0.69 3.07 18.75
C VAL A 330 -1.87 4.07 18.95
N GLY A 331 -1.72 5.09 19.80
CA GLY A 331 -2.78 5.94 20.36
C GLY A 331 -3.91 6.49 19.44
N ASP A 332 -5.13 6.42 19.99
CA ASP A 332 -6.39 7.18 19.76
C ASP A 332 -7.04 7.28 18.37
N ALA A 333 -6.54 6.58 17.34
CA ALA A 333 -7.13 6.72 16.00
C ALA A 333 -8.54 6.10 15.84
N ASP A 334 -8.84 5.01 16.54
CA ASP A 334 -10.10 4.26 16.42
C ASP A 334 -10.50 3.63 17.78
N PRO A 335 -11.76 3.79 18.25
CA PRO A 335 -12.20 3.25 19.54
C PRO A 335 -12.12 1.73 19.67
N GLN A 336 -12.28 0.98 18.57
CA GLN A 336 -12.19 -0.48 18.61
C GLN A 336 -10.74 -0.94 18.73
N ILE A 337 -9.81 -0.28 18.03
CA ILE A 337 -8.36 -0.53 18.20
C ILE A 337 -7.96 -0.21 19.64
N ALA A 338 -8.36 0.95 20.18
CA ALA A 338 -8.02 1.34 21.55
C ALA A 338 -8.56 0.33 22.59
N ALA A 339 -9.80 -0.13 22.43
CA ALA A 339 -10.38 -1.14 23.30
C ALA A 339 -9.63 -2.49 23.23
N ALA A 340 -9.29 -2.94 22.02
CA ALA A 340 -8.53 -4.17 21.82
C ALA A 340 -7.11 -4.07 22.40
N VAL A 341 -6.42 -2.95 22.21
CA VAL A 341 -5.09 -2.70 22.80
C VAL A 341 -5.17 -2.69 24.33
N GLN A 342 -6.19 -2.06 24.92
CA GLN A 342 -6.37 -2.06 26.37
C GLN A 342 -6.64 -3.47 26.92
N ALA A 343 -7.46 -4.26 26.22
CA ALA A 343 -7.71 -5.65 26.58
C ALA A 343 -6.43 -6.49 26.47
N ALA A 344 -5.66 -6.34 25.38
CA ALA A 344 -4.35 -6.96 25.21
C ALA A 344 -3.40 -6.65 26.38
N ARG A 345 -3.26 -5.38 26.78
CA ARG A 345 -2.43 -5.00 27.94
C ARG A 345 -2.88 -5.69 29.23
N SER A 346 -4.19 -5.81 29.46
CA SER A 346 -4.71 -6.51 30.63
C SER A 346 -4.39 -8.02 30.60
N ASP A 347 -4.41 -8.62 29.41
CA ASP A 347 -4.08 -10.04 29.21
C ASP A 347 -2.58 -10.29 29.38
N ALA A 348 -1.74 -9.37 28.91
CA ALA A 348 -0.29 -9.41 29.13
C ALA A 348 0.05 -9.41 30.62
N GLN A 349 -0.60 -8.55 31.43
CA GLN A 349 -0.42 -8.54 32.89
C GLN A 349 -0.84 -9.87 33.53
N ARG A 350 -1.98 -10.45 33.11
CA ARG A 350 -2.41 -11.77 33.59
C ARG A 350 -1.39 -12.85 33.23
N TRP A 351 -0.82 -12.78 32.03
CA TRP A 351 0.19 -13.72 31.58
C TRP A 351 1.49 -13.60 32.38
N VAL A 352 1.97 -12.39 32.68
CA VAL A 352 3.15 -12.18 33.55
C VAL A 352 2.94 -12.81 34.92
N ILE A 353 1.75 -12.65 35.51
CA ILE A 353 1.43 -13.26 36.81
C ILE A 353 1.45 -14.79 36.72
N ALA A 354 0.85 -15.36 35.67
CA ALA A 354 0.88 -16.81 35.45
C ALA A 354 2.32 -17.32 35.22
N HIS A 355 3.15 -16.58 34.47
CA HIS A 355 4.55 -16.90 34.23
C HIS A 355 5.36 -16.94 35.53
N GLN A 356 5.18 -15.97 36.41
CA GLN A 356 5.83 -15.95 37.72
C GLN A 356 5.44 -17.15 38.59
N GLN A 357 4.17 -17.56 38.53
CA GLN A 357 3.68 -18.75 39.23
C GLN A 357 4.25 -20.05 38.65
N ILE A 358 4.44 -20.13 37.33
CA ILE A 358 5.14 -21.24 36.67
C ILE A 358 6.57 -21.34 37.22
N ALA A 359 7.32 -20.24 37.18
CA ALA A 359 8.70 -20.19 37.67
C ALA A 359 8.80 -20.55 39.17
N ALA A 360 7.86 -20.08 39.99
CA ALA A 360 7.83 -20.42 41.41
C ALA A 360 7.58 -21.92 41.66
N ARG A 361 6.70 -22.55 40.87
CA ARG A 361 6.44 -23.99 40.97
C ARG A 361 7.64 -24.81 40.52
N GLU A 362 8.30 -24.42 39.42
CA GLU A 362 9.54 -25.06 38.95
C GLU A 362 10.65 -24.96 40.01
N ALA A 363 10.81 -23.81 40.67
CA ALA A 363 11.79 -23.62 41.74
C ALA A 363 11.55 -24.54 42.96
N THR A 364 10.30 -24.97 43.18
CA THR A 364 9.93 -25.93 44.24
C THR A 364 9.90 -27.40 43.77
N GLY A 365 10.18 -27.66 42.48
CA GLY A 365 10.13 -29.00 41.87
C GLY A 365 8.72 -29.48 41.47
N ASP A 366 7.69 -28.65 41.57
CA ASP A 366 6.32 -28.95 41.11
C ASP A 366 6.19 -28.76 39.60
N TYR A 367 6.83 -29.65 38.84
CA TYR A 367 6.80 -29.61 37.38
C TYR A 367 5.39 -29.84 36.80
N LEU A 368 4.60 -30.73 37.40
CA LEU A 368 3.24 -31.01 36.93
C LEU A 368 2.32 -29.80 37.11
N GLY A 369 2.42 -29.11 38.25
CA GLY A 369 1.71 -27.87 38.50
C GLY A 369 2.18 -26.73 37.59
N ALA A 370 3.48 -26.61 37.33
CA ALA A 370 4.04 -25.65 36.37
C ALA A 370 3.50 -25.91 34.95
N THR A 371 3.56 -27.16 34.47
CA THR A 371 3.01 -27.58 33.18
C THR A 371 1.52 -27.28 33.06
N ARG A 372 0.70 -27.65 34.06
CA ARG A 372 -0.75 -27.38 34.03
C ARG A 372 -1.04 -25.89 33.90
N LEU A 373 -0.29 -25.04 34.59
CA LEU A 373 -0.46 -23.59 34.49
C LEU A 373 0.04 -23.02 33.15
N ALA A 374 1.06 -23.62 32.56
CA ALA A 374 1.65 -23.16 31.31
C ALA A 374 0.86 -23.51 30.05
N ILE A 375 0.32 -24.72 29.98
CA ILE A 375 -0.35 -25.26 28.78
C ILE A 375 -1.83 -25.60 29.00
N GLY A 376 -2.35 -25.41 30.22
CA GLY A 376 -3.74 -25.74 30.56
C GLY A 376 -4.78 -24.78 29.99
N SER A 377 -6.04 -25.18 30.08
CA SER A 377 -7.21 -24.41 29.63
C SER A 377 -7.93 -23.64 30.75
N ASP A 378 -7.41 -23.69 31.97
CA ASP A 378 -7.98 -22.97 33.11
C ASP A 378 -7.90 -21.44 32.90
N PRO A 379 -8.90 -20.65 33.35
CA PRO A 379 -8.91 -19.19 33.17
C PRO A 379 -7.67 -18.45 33.71
N GLY A 380 -6.98 -19.03 34.69
CA GLY A 380 -5.74 -18.50 35.26
C GLY A 380 -4.45 -19.00 34.59
N SER A 381 -4.54 -19.81 33.54
CA SER A 381 -3.37 -20.36 32.85
C SER A 381 -2.66 -19.33 31.98
N ALA A 382 -1.35 -19.50 31.83
CA ALA A 382 -0.54 -18.69 30.92
C ALA A 382 -1.00 -18.85 29.47
N ALA A 383 -1.35 -20.08 29.04
CA ALA A 383 -1.87 -20.34 27.70
C ALA A 383 -3.17 -19.60 27.40
N VAL A 384 -4.08 -19.48 28.37
CA VAL A 384 -5.33 -18.72 28.17
C VAL A 384 -5.04 -17.23 28.08
N ALA A 385 -4.24 -16.68 28.99
CA ALA A 385 -3.87 -15.27 28.97
C ALA A 385 -3.15 -14.89 27.65
N TYR A 386 -2.20 -15.69 27.21
CA TYR A 386 -1.51 -15.51 25.92
C TYR A 386 -2.47 -15.59 24.73
N ARG A 387 -3.37 -16.57 24.66
CA ARG A 387 -4.33 -16.69 23.55
C ARG A 387 -5.29 -15.50 23.50
N SER A 388 -5.74 -15.00 24.65
CA SER A 388 -6.56 -13.79 24.71
C SER A 388 -5.79 -12.56 24.22
N LEU A 389 -4.53 -12.41 24.66
CA LEU A 389 -3.63 -11.36 24.19
C LEU A 389 -3.42 -11.41 22.66
N ASP A 390 -3.02 -12.55 22.10
CA ASP A 390 -2.82 -12.72 20.64
C ASP A 390 -4.13 -12.48 19.86
N GLY A 391 -5.27 -12.90 20.42
CA GLY A 391 -6.59 -12.66 19.86
C GLY A 391 -6.95 -11.17 19.78
N HIS A 392 -6.72 -10.41 20.85
CA HIS A 392 -6.94 -8.97 20.86
C HIS A 392 -5.99 -8.21 19.92
N LEU A 393 -4.71 -8.61 19.86
CA LEU A 393 -3.76 -8.06 18.90
C LEU A 393 -4.18 -8.35 17.46
N THR A 394 -4.64 -9.56 17.17
CA THR A 394 -5.16 -9.93 15.84
C THR A 394 -6.37 -9.09 15.46
N ALA A 395 -7.33 -8.92 16.38
CA ALA A 395 -8.51 -8.09 16.14
C ALA A 395 -8.13 -6.61 15.88
N ALA A 396 -7.16 -6.07 16.62
CA ALA A 396 -6.65 -4.72 16.39
C ALA A 396 -5.98 -4.58 15.02
N ILE A 397 -5.14 -5.55 14.62
CA ILE A 397 -4.48 -5.58 13.31
C ILE A 397 -5.52 -5.62 12.18
N ASP A 398 -6.52 -6.49 12.29
CA ASP A 398 -7.55 -6.65 11.26
C ASP A 398 -8.45 -5.41 11.13
N ARG A 399 -8.72 -4.74 12.25
CA ARG A 399 -9.42 -3.44 12.25
C ARG A 399 -8.57 -2.37 11.57
N ALA A 400 -7.29 -2.26 11.91
CA ALA A 400 -6.38 -1.30 11.30
C ALA A 400 -6.26 -1.53 9.77
N ARG A 401 -6.19 -2.79 9.33
CA ARG A 401 -6.21 -3.16 7.91
C ARG A 401 -7.51 -2.77 7.21
N THR A 402 -8.66 -3.02 7.85
CA THR A 402 -9.97 -2.61 7.31
C THR A 402 -10.03 -1.09 7.12
N ILE A 403 -9.61 -0.32 8.12
CA ILE A 403 -9.55 1.15 8.04
C ILE A 403 -8.63 1.59 6.89
N TYR A 404 -7.47 0.96 6.74
CA TYR A 404 -6.56 1.24 5.62
C TYR A 404 -7.23 0.98 4.26
N ARG A 405 -7.83 -0.20 4.07
CA ARG A 405 -8.53 -0.57 2.83
C ARG A 405 -9.69 0.37 2.52
N ASP A 406 -10.48 0.76 3.52
CA ASP A 406 -11.62 1.66 3.37
C ASP A 406 -11.19 3.09 2.99
N ASN A 407 -10.17 3.62 3.66
CA ASN A 407 -9.61 4.94 3.38
C ASN A 407 -9.06 5.01 1.96
N VAL A 408 -8.37 3.96 1.53
CA VAL A 408 -7.84 3.89 0.17
C VAL A 408 -8.96 3.77 -0.86
N ASN A 409 -9.96 2.91 -0.64
CA ASN A 409 -11.10 2.79 -1.56
C ASN A 409 -11.85 4.12 -1.68
N THR A 410 -11.98 4.87 -0.58
CA THR A 410 -12.59 6.21 -0.57
C THR A 410 -11.74 7.21 -1.36
N ALA A 411 -10.42 7.23 -1.13
CA ALA A 411 -9.48 8.06 -1.89
C ALA A 411 -9.53 7.74 -3.40
N ARG A 412 -9.64 6.45 -3.76
CA ARG A 412 -9.82 5.98 -5.13
C ARG A 412 -11.07 6.57 -5.77
N TYR A 413 -12.24 6.51 -5.12
CA TYR A 413 -13.46 7.09 -5.68
C TYR A 413 -13.33 8.61 -5.84
N ALA A 414 -12.76 9.31 -4.86
CA ALA A 414 -12.56 10.76 -4.95
C ALA A 414 -11.63 11.15 -6.12
N ILE A 415 -10.55 10.38 -6.35
CA ILE A 415 -9.58 10.63 -7.43
C ILE A 415 -10.15 10.21 -8.80
N ALA A 416 -10.85 9.07 -8.89
CA ALA A 416 -11.37 8.55 -10.15
C ALA A 416 -12.40 9.49 -10.81
N PHE A 417 -13.22 10.20 -10.03
CA PHE A 417 -14.14 11.20 -10.58
C PHE A 417 -13.47 12.55 -10.89
N SER A 418 -12.32 12.85 -10.29
CA SER A 418 -11.64 14.13 -10.48
C SER A 418 -11.00 14.33 -11.86
N GLY A 419 -10.45 13.27 -12.46
CA GLY A 419 -9.82 13.34 -13.80
C GLY A 419 -10.83 13.65 -14.92
N PRO A 420 -11.88 12.83 -15.09
CA PRO A 420 -12.94 13.08 -16.09
C PRO A 420 -13.69 14.39 -15.82
N GLY A 421 -13.93 14.73 -14.54
CA GLY A 421 -14.57 15.99 -14.17
C GLY A 421 -13.75 17.22 -14.59
N ALA A 422 -12.44 17.22 -14.35
CA ALA A 422 -11.54 18.28 -14.77
C ALA A 422 -11.46 18.38 -16.31
N PHE A 423 -11.46 17.25 -17.02
CA PHE A 423 -11.49 17.24 -18.48
C PHE A 423 -12.76 17.89 -19.04
N ILE A 424 -13.94 17.54 -18.51
CA ILE A 424 -15.23 18.13 -18.92
C ILE A 424 -15.22 19.64 -18.69
N LEU A 425 -14.72 20.11 -17.55
CA LEU A 425 -14.62 21.54 -17.25
C LEU A 425 -13.68 22.29 -18.22
N CYS A 426 -12.58 21.66 -18.64
CA CYS A 426 -11.67 22.23 -19.63
C CYS A 426 -12.29 22.27 -21.04
N VAL A 427 -13.09 21.26 -21.43
CA VAL A 427 -13.86 21.28 -22.68
C VAL A 427 -14.91 22.39 -22.66
N LEU A 428 -15.61 22.58 -21.53
CA LEU A 428 -16.55 23.69 -21.35
C LEU A 428 -15.85 25.06 -21.42
N ALA A 429 -14.63 25.18 -20.90
CA ALA A 429 -13.82 26.40 -21.03
C ALA A 429 -13.49 26.69 -22.50
N ALA A 430 -13.07 25.67 -23.25
CA ALA A 430 -12.80 25.78 -24.69
C ALA A 430 -14.06 26.20 -25.48
N ALA A 431 -15.22 25.62 -25.17
CA ALA A 431 -16.50 26.01 -25.77
C ALA A 431 -16.88 27.47 -25.44
N GLY A 432 -16.64 27.91 -24.20
CA GLY A 432 -16.85 29.30 -23.77
C GLY A 432 -15.96 30.29 -24.53
N ILE A 433 -14.69 29.93 -24.77
CA ILE A 433 -13.78 30.72 -25.61
C ILE A 433 -14.31 30.80 -27.04
N ALA A 434 -14.67 29.66 -27.65
CA ALA A 434 -15.21 29.63 -29.01
C ALA A 434 -16.47 30.51 -29.15
N ALA A 435 -17.43 30.38 -28.23
CA ALA A 435 -18.65 31.19 -28.20
C ALA A 435 -18.38 32.68 -27.96
N GLY A 436 -17.36 33.03 -27.17
CA GLY A 436 -16.96 34.41 -26.90
C GLY A 436 -16.30 35.13 -28.08
N PHE A 437 -15.70 34.37 -29.01
CA PHE A 437 -15.05 34.91 -30.21
C PHE A 437 -15.93 34.78 -31.48
N TYR A 438 -16.90 33.85 -31.52
CA TYR A 438 -17.77 33.60 -32.68
C TYR A 438 -18.52 34.85 -33.22
N PRO A 439 -19.17 35.70 -32.39
CA PRO A 439 -19.85 36.91 -32.87
C PRO A 439 -18.88 37.89 -33.55
N ARG A 440 -17.63 37.97 -33.05
CA ARG A 440 -16.62 38.92 -33.53
C ARG A 440 -16.05 38.52 -34.88
N VAL A 441 -15.88 37.21 -35.13
CA VAL A 441 -15.41 36.73 -36.43
C VAL A 441 -16.47 36.96 -37.52
N ARG A 442 -17.77 36.92 -37.16
CA ARG A 442 -18.87 37.25 -38.08
C ARG A 442 -19.00 38.74 -38.40
N GLU A 443 -18.55 39.64 -37.53
CA GLU A 443 -18.59 41.10 -37.80
C GLU A 443 -17.49 41.55 -38.79
N TYR A 444 -16.49 40.71 -39.08
CA TYR A 444 -15.39 41.00 -40.02
C TYR A 444 -15.45 40.19 -41.32
N ARG A 445 -16.46 39.34 -41.50
CA ARG A 445 -16.85 38.76 -42.79
C ARG A 445 -17.91 39.65 -43.41
#